data_AF-A0A1G9QYQ7-F1
#
_entry.id   AF-A0A1G9QYQ7-F1
#
_cell.length_a   1.000
_cell.length_b   1.000
_cell.length_c   1.000
_cell.angle_alpha   90.00
_cell.angle_beta   90.00
_cell.angle_gamma   90.00
#
_symmetry.space_group_name_H-M   'P 1'
#
loop_
_entity.id
_entity.type
_entity.pdbx_description
1 polymer ?
#
loop_
_entity_poly.entity_id
_entity_poly.type
_entity_poly.pdbx_seq_one_letter_code
_entity_poly.pdbx_strand_id
1 'polypeptide(L)'
;MVTVTTVELGIDIGSVRTKVACRDQVWHGPSSADAAGVLPEVARREFGTEPGAAAVVVAVPDRWTTAGVDGMWTGAVERTAEGAELARVLTERAGFASVRLVPASQCVVAAHGGTSGCVLVCDVGGSSVTAAVYSCDATTSRLLDSESAETAVRESLRRAARVDPAEAAAFEDHRCHAAGRAAVVLERARTHERYLGTPVYLYGRDHVTAEAALSVLRPLATLAAEVVGTVLARVGEPVELVLLTGGNVLGPVEAAVRAAATRPVRVLAPEQAAVGAWRIATGAATALDGYPHELGIGVRQVVSGLLESVTMPVDGRVPITVEVETDHFGHLPVRVRIDGQGPWREAGQADPVRVPRGTYRVTALGRRGGLGAVLLRPAGPGADIVVPLGAEAGPAFDGTS
;
A
#
# COMPACT_ATOMS: atom_id res chain seq x y z
N MET A 1 -32.70 -12.61 -23.28
CA MET A 1 -31.49 -11.90 -22.81
C MET A 1 -31.12 -12.50 -21.48
N VAL A 2 -30.04 -13.28 -21.44
CA VAL A 2 -29.49 -13.78 -20.16
C VAL A 2 -28.56 -12.68 -19.68
N THR A 3 -28.97 -11.94 -18.65
CA THR A 3 -28.10 -11.00 -17.94
C THR A 3 -27.07 -11.85 -17.21
N VAL A 4 -25.86 -11.97 -17.77
CA VAL A 4 -24.73 -12.56 -17.04
C VAL A 4 -24.37 -11.53 -15.98
N THR A 5 -24.87 -11.72 -14.76
CA THR A 5 -24.37 -10.99 -13.60
C THR A 5 -22.94 -11.43 -13.37
N THR A 6 -22.01 -10.56 -13.74
CA THR A 6 -20.61 -10.66 -13.31
C THR A 6 -20.59 -10.74 -11.80
N VAL A 7 -19.87 -11.70 -11.23
CA VAL A 7 -19.68 -11.77 -9.78
C VAL A 7 -18.32 -11.21 -9.46
N GLU A 8 -18.30 -10.23 -8.56
CA GLU A 8 -17.10 -9.55 -8.13
C GLU A 8 -16.51 -10.23 -6.90
N LEU A 9 -15.23 -10.60 -6.98
CA LEU A 9 -14.51 -11.25 -5.88
C LEU A 9 -13.36 -10.36 -5.40
N GLY A 10 -13.21 -10.25 -4.09
CA GLY A 10 -12.02 -9.69 -3.45
C GLY A 10 -11.13 -10.79 -2.92
N ILE A 11 -9.84 -10.78 -3.25
CA ILE A 11 -8.90 -11.81 -2.80
C ILE A 11 -7.74 -11.16 -2.07
N ASP A 12 -7.44 -11.60 -0.86
CA ASP A 12 -6.17 -11.29 -0.21
C ASP A 12 -5.26 -12.51 -0.30
N ILE A 13 -4.21 -12.44 -1.12
CA ILE A 13 -3.17 -13.48 -1.22
C ILE A 13 -2.09 -13.34 -0.13
N GLY A 14 -2.36 -12.49 0.88
CA GLY A 14 -1.44 -12.08 1.92
C GLY A 14 -0.66 -13.21 2.59
N SER A 15 0.42 -12.81 3.25
CA SER A 15 1.59 -13.61 3.66
C SER A 15 1.37 -14.93 4.43
N VAL A 16 0.14 -15.30 4.78
CA VAL A 16 -0.16 -16.49 5.58
C VAL A 16 -1.33 -17.34 5.09
N ARG A 17 -2.44 -16.74 4.63
CA ARG A 17 -3.60 -17.44 4.06
C ARG A 17 -4.22 -16.60 2.96
N THR A 18 -4.69 -17.28 1.92
CA THR A 18 -5.59 -16.66 0.96
C THR A 18 -6.95 -16.44 1.60
N LYS A 19 -7.50 -15.23 1.57
CA LYS A 19 -8.90 -14.96 1.94
C LYS A 19 -9.65 -14.51 0.70
N VAL A 20 -10.90 -14.93 0.56
CA VAL A 20 -11.77 -14.54 -0.55
C VAL A 20 -13.03 -13.93 0.03
N ALA A 21 -13.36 -12.71 -0.37
CA ALA A 21 -14.56 -12.00 0.04
C ALA A 21 -15.54 -11.84 -1.13
N CYS A 22 -16.82 -12.06 -0.84
CA CYS A 22 -17.93 -11.86 -1.76
C CYS A 22 -19.23 -11.72 -0.96
N ARG A 23 -20.09 -10.75 -1.33
CA ARG A 23 -21.42 -10.53 -0.72
C ARG A 23 -21.38 -10.51 0.83
N ASP A 24 -20.45 -9.75 1.39
CA ASP A 24 -20.22 -9.63 2.84
C ASP A 24 -19.79 -10.92 3.56
N GLN A 25 -19.47 -11.99 2.84
CA GLN A 25 -18.90 -13.22 3.37
C GLN A 25 -17.41 -13.30 3.09
N VAL A 26 -16.65 -13.87 4.02
CA VAL A 26 -15.21 -14.13 3.86
C VAL A 26 -14.95 -15.62 4.03
N TRP A 27 -14.35 -16.21 3.00
CA TRP A 27 -13.81 -17.56 3.02
C TRP A 27 -12.31 -17.53 3.31
N HIS A 28 -11.83 -18.51 4.07
CA HIS A 28 -10.42 -18.67 4.45
C HIS A 28 -9.82 -19.92 3.83
N GLY A 29 -8.75 -19.75 3.06
CA GLY A 29 -8.05 -20.82 2.35
C GLY A 29 -6.67 -21.17 2.89
N PRO A 30 -6.01 -22.17 2.28
CA PRO A 30 -4.62 -22.51 2.58
C PRO A 30 -3.65 -21.37 2.22
N SER A 31 -2.39 -21.51 2.61
CA SER A 31 -1.35 -20.52 2.30
C SER A 31 -1.12 -20.36 0.79
N SER A 32 -0.66 -19.18 0.37
CA SER A 32 -0.68 -18.64 -1.01
C SER A 32 -0.08 -19.49 -2.14
N ALA A 33 0.62 -20.59 -1.86
CA ALA A 33 1.31 -21.41 -2.87
C ALA A 33 0.37 -22.06 -3.90
N ASP A 34 -0.89 -22.34 -3.54
CA ASP A 34 -1.85 -23.04 -4.40
C ASP A 34 -3.06 -22.17 -4.83
N ALA A 35 -2.97 -20.85 -4.68
CA ALA A 35 -4.09 -19.95 -4.95
C ALA A 35 -4.72 -20.17 -6.34
N ALA A 36 -3.91 -20.36 -7.39
CA ALA A 36 -4.42 -20.58 -8.75
C ALA A 36 -5.23 -21.88 -8.92
N GLY A 37 -4.92 -22.93 -8.16
CA GLY A 37 -5.65 -24.20 -8.22
C GLY A 37 -6.92 -24.18 -7.37
N VAL A 38 -6.87 -23.50 -6.22
CA VAL A 38 -7.96 -23.50 -5.23
C VAL A 38 -9.02 -22.43 -5.52
N LEU A 39 -8.64 -21.27 -6.05
CA LEU A 39 -9.54 -20.14 -6.27
C LEU A 39 -10.70 -20.45 -7.24
N PRO A 40 -10.52 -21.18 -8.36
CA PRO A 40 -11.63 -21.61 -9.21
C PRO A 40 -12.65 -22.48 -8.51
N GLU A 41 -12.18 -23.42 -7.68
CA GLU A 41 -13.05 -24.31 -6.92
C GLU A 41 -13.82 -23.53 -5.85
N VAL A 42 -13.17 -22.60 -5.16
CA VAL A 42 -13.80 -21.72 -4.16
C VAL A 42 -14.84 -20.81 -4.81
N ALA A 43 -14.54 -20.21 -5.96
CA ALA A 43 -15.49 -19.40 -6.72
C ALA A 43 -16.76 -20.19 -7.05
N ARG A 44 -16.62 -21.44 -7.48
CA ARG A 44 -17.76 -22.32 -7.78
C ARG A 44 -18.49 -22.79 -6.52
N ARG A 45 -17.75 -23.31 -5.53
CA ARG A 45 -18.30 -24.01 -4.37
C ARG A 45 -18.90 -23.06 -3.35
N GLU A 46 -18.20 -21.99 -3.02
CA GLU A 46 -18.60 -21.05 -1.96
C GLU A 46 -19.47 -19.92 -2.52
N PHE A 47 -19.27 -19.55 -3.79
CA PHE A 47 -19.93 -18.38 -4.39
C PHE A 47 -20.78 -18.68 -5.63
N GLY A 48 -20.92 -19.96 -6.03
CA GLY A 48 -21.78 -20.37 -7.13
C GLY A 48 -21.41 -19.77 -8.49
N THR A 49 -20.14 -19.41 -8.67
CA THR A 49 -19.68 -18.57 -9.78
C THR A 49 -18.64 -19.30 -10.63
N GLU A 50 -18.85 -19.33 -11.94
CA GLU A 50 -17.81 -19.75 -12.88
C GLU A 50 -16.73 -18.67 -13.03
N PRO A 51 -15.43 -19.01 -12.93
CA PRO A 51 -14.34 -18.03 -13.03
C PRO A 51 -14.42 -17.15 -14.29
N GLY A 52 -14.82 -17.74 -15.42
CA GLY A 52 -14.95 -17.05 -16.72
C GLY A 52 -16.01 -15.95 -16.76
N ALA A 53 -16.84 -15.84 -15.73
CA ALA A 53 -17.82 -14.77 -15.56
C ALA A 53 -17.49 -13.84 -14.37
N ALA A 54 -16.37 -14.05 -13.68
CA ALA A 54 -16.00 -13.29 -12.49
C ALA A 54 -14.91 -12.25 -12.77
N ALA A 55 -15.14 -11.04 -12.30
CA ALA A 55 -14.12 -9.99 -12.21
C ALA A 55 -13.51 -10.03 -10.81
N VAL A 56 -12.18 -10.00 -10.73
CA VAL A 56 -11.47 -10.21 -9.46
C VAL A 56 -10.53 -9.04 -9.18
N VAL A 57 -10.59 -8.54 -7.95
CA VAL A 57 -9.56 -7.67 -7.39
C VAL A 57 -8.74 -8.46 -6.38
N VAL A 58 -7.42 -8.41 -6.52
CA VAL A 58 -6.48 -9.13 -5.66
C VAL A 58 -5.63 -8.14 -4.88
N ALA A 59 -5.79 -8.15 -3.56
CA ALA A 59 -4.89 -7.52 -2.61
C ALA A 59 -3.53 -8.24 -2.62
N VAL A 60 -2.49 -7.52 -3.01
CA VAL A 60 -1.11 -7.99 -3.12
C VAL A 60 -0.21 -7.32 -2.07
N PRO A 61 0.96 -7.89 -1.73
CA PRO A 61 1.91 -7.22 -0.85
C PRO A 61 2.26 -5.82 -1.37
N ASP A 62 2.19 -4.81 -0.51
CA ASP A 62 2.45 -3.41 -0.87
C ASP A 62 3.81 -3.18 -1.52
N ARG A 63 4.82 -3.98 -1.14
CA ARG A 63 6.15 -3.97 -1.75
C ARG A 63 6.18 -4.21 -3.26
N TRP A 64 5.18 -4.92 -3.81
CA TRP A 64 5.05 -5.11 -5.27
C TRP A 64 4.64 -3.84 -6.01
N THR A 65 4.23 -2.81 -5.26
CA THR A 65 3.76 -1.53 -5.81
C THR A 65 4.73 -0.40 -5.49
N THR A 66 5.81 -0.70 -4.75
CA THR A 66 6.75 0.28 -4.20
C THR A 66 8.16 -0.17 -4.56
N ALA A 67 8.81 0.49 -5.51
CA ALA A 67 10.23 0.27 -5.76
C ALA A 67 11.09 0.90 -4.64
N GLY A 68 10.90 0.51 -3.38
CA GLY A 68 11.64 1.08 -2.25
C GLY A 68 11.46 2.59 -2.03
N VAL A 69 12.29 3.14 -1.15
CA VAL A 69 12.19 4.50 -0.57
C VAL A 69 12.39 5.63 -1.60
N ASP A 70 13.08 5.31 -2.71
CA ASP A 70 13.46 6.26 -3.78
C ASP A 70 13.15 5.76 -5.20
N GLY A 71 12.48 4.62 -5.35
CA GLY A 71 12.20 4.07 -6.66
C GLY A 71 10.98 4.69 -7.31
N MET A 72 11.16 4.94 -8.59
CA MET A 72 10.14 5.28 -9.56
C MET A 72 8.90 4.42 -9.29
N TRP A 73 7.73 5.07 -9.13
CA TRP A 73 6.48 4.33 -9.10
C TRP A 73 6.39 3.54 -10.42
N THR A 74 6.49 2.20 -10.35
CA THR A 74 6.67 1.33 -11.53
C THR A 74 5.40 1.22 -12.39
N GLY A 75 4.35 1.97 -12.04
CA GLY A 75 3.02 1.75 -12.59
C GLY A 75 2.21 0.78 -11.72
N ALA A 76 1.04 0.43 -12.24
CA ALA A 76 0.16 -0.59 -11.68
C ALA A 76 0.95 -1.88 -11.35
N VAL A 77 0.54 -2.59 -10.29
CA VAL A 77 1.24 -3.78 -9.75
C VAL A 77 1.53 -4.81 -10.84
N GLU A 78 0.63 -4.92 -11.81
CA GLU A 78 0.66 -5.76 -13.00
C GLU A 78 1.91 -5.54 -13.87
N ARG A 79 2.67 -4.45 -13.65
CA ARG A 79 3.92 -4.16 -14.37
C ARG A 79 5.18 -4.71 -13.68
N THR A 80 5.06 -5.24 -12.46
CA THR A 80 6.13 -6.03 -11.84
C THR A 80 6.17 -7.43 -12.43
N ALA A 81 7.33 -8.09 -12.39
CA ALA A 81 7.44 -9.47 -12.89
C ALA A 81 6.50 -10.41 -12.13
N GLU A 82 6.42 -10.24 -10.81
CA GLU A 82 5.55 -10.99 -9.92
C GLU A 82 4.08 -10.70 -10.17
N GLY A 83 3.70 -9.43 -10.34
CA GLY A 83 2.33 -9.01 -10.62
C GLY A 83 1.85 -9.47 -12.00
N ALA A 84 2.69 -9.31 -13.03
CA ALA A 84 2.38 -9.79 -14.39
C ALA A 84 2.17 -11.30 -14.42
N GLU A 85 3.04 -12.06 -13.75
CA GLU A 85 2.92 -13.51 -13.67
C GLU A 85 1.67 -13.94 -12.90
N LEU A 86 1.35 -13.29 -11.78
CA LEU A 86 0.14 -13.58 -11.02
C LEU A 86 -1.13 -13.30 -11.85
N ALA A 87 -1.20 -12.13 -12.49
CA ALA A 87 -2.33 -11.75 -13.34
C ALA A 87 -2.51 -12.73 -14.51
N ARG A 88 -1.40 -13.13 -15.13
CA ARG A 88 -1.36 -14.14 -16.19
C ARG A 88 -1.87 -15.48 -15.69
N VAL A 89 -1.38 -15.98 -14.56
CA VAL A 89 -1.81 -17.25 -13.96
C VAL A 89 -3.29 -17.24 -13.63
N LEU A 90 -3.80 -16.15 -13.04
CA LEU A 90 -5.22 -16.05 -12.68
C LEU A 90 -6.13 -15.94 -13.91
N THR A 91 -5.69 -15.28 -14.97
CA THR A 91 -6.46 -15.16 -16.21
C THR A 91 -6.39 -16.44 -17.04
N GLU A 92 -5.19 -16.95 -17.33
CA GLU A 92 -4.97 -18.08 -18.24
C GLU A 92 -5.22 -19.44 -17.61
N ARG A 93 -4.86 -19.65 -16.34
CA ARG A 93 -5.00 -20.95 -15.66
C ARG A 93 -6.26 -21.04 -14.80
N ALA A 94 -6.55 -20.01 -14.02
CA ALA A 94 -7.76 -20.00 -13.18
C ALA A 94 -9.01 -19.57 -13.96
N GLY A 95 -8.84 -18.96 -15.15
CA GLY A 95 -9.92 -18.65 -16.07
C GLY A 95 -10.76 -17.44 -15.68
N PHE A 96 -10.23 -16.52 -14.87
CA PHE A 96 -10.95 -15.30 -14.49
C PHE A 96 -11.12 -14.34 -15.67
N ALA A 97 -12.28 -13.69 -15.77
CA ALA A 97 -12.61 -12.79 -16.88
C ALA A 97 -11.74 -11.52 -16.89
N SER A 98 -11.45 -10.99 -15.70
CA SER A 98 -10.55 -9.85 -15.52
C SER A 98 -9.91 -9.89 -14.14
N VAL A 99 -8.63 -9.52 -14.06
CA VAL A 99 -7.87 -9.47 -12.82
C VAL A 99 -7.30 -8.07 -12.65
N ARG A 100 -7.55 -7.46 -11.49
CA ARG A 100 -6.93 -6.21 -11.06
C ARG A 100 -6.16 -6.45 -9.78
N LEU A 101 -4.92 -5.97 -9.71
CA LEU A 101 -4.07 -6.09 -8.54
C LEU A 101 -4.02 -4.75 -7.80
N VAL A 102 -4.19 -4.78 -6.48
CA VAL A 102 -4.23 -3.58 -5.65
C VAL A 102 -3.36 -3.81 -4.41
N PRO A 103 -2.60 -2.82 -3.91
CA PRO A 103 -1.89 -2.95 -2.64
C PRO A 103 -2.83 -3.36 -1.49
N ALA A 104 -2.41 -4.30 -0.66
CA ALA A 104 -3.19 -4.81 0.45
C ALA A 104 -3.57 -3.70 1.44
N SER A 105 -2.64 -2.79 1.75
CA SER A 105 -2.93 -1.67 2.65
C SER A 105 -3.98 -0.69 2.08
N GLN A 106 -4.02 -0.49 0.75
CA GLN A 106 -5.07 0.30 0.09
C GLN A 106 -6.44 -0.39 0.15
N CYS A 107 -6.46 -1.72 0.05
CA CYS A 107 -7.68 -2.49 0.26
C CYS A 107 -8.16 -2.35 1.71
N VAL A 108 -7.28 -2.36 2.70
CA VAL A 108 -7.65 -2.14 4.10
C VAL A 108 -8.31 -0.77 4.31
N VAL A 109 -7.84 0.28 3.65
CA VAL A 109 -8.53 1.59 3.62
C VAL A 109 -9.92 1.47 3.01
N ALA A 110 -10.05 0.81 1.86
CA ALA A 110 -11.33 0.61 1.18
C ALA A 110 -12.34 -0.16 2.06
N ALA A 111 -11.87 -1.15 2.83
CA ALA A 111 -12.67 -1.89 3.77
C ALA A 111 -13.18 -1.02 4.92
N HIS A 112 -12.31 -0.16 5.46
CA HIS A 112 -12.64 0.76 6.53
C HIS A 112 -13.78 1.70 6.12
N GLY A 113 -13.64 2.35 4.94
CA GLY A 113 -14.64 3.23 4.33
C GLY A 113 -15.01 4.48 5.13
N GLY A 114 -15.64 5.45 4.48
CA GLY A 114 -16.33 6.57 5.14
C GLY A 114 -15.44 7.59 5.89
N THR A 115 -14.11 7.46 5.80
CA THR A 115 -13.15 8.45 6.32
C THR A 115 -12.75 9.42 5.22
N SER A 116 -13.04 10.70 5.42
CA SER A 116 -12.37 11.79 4.71
C SER A 116 -11.14 12.20 5.51
N GLY A 117 -10.01 12.43 4.85
CA GLY A 117 -8.76 12.84 5.52
C GLY A 117 -7.60 11.88 5.28
N CYS A 118 -6.53 12.03 6.06
CA CYS A 118 -5.33 11.21 5.92
C CYS A 118 -5.32 10.05 6.91
N VAL A 119 -5.18 8.82 6.40
CA VAL A 119 -5.16 7.58 7.19
C VAL A 119 -3.84 6.86 6.95
N LEU A 120 -3.17 6.43 8.01
CA LEU A 120 -2.01 5.54 7.92
C LEU A 120 -2.47 4.10 8.11
N VAL A 121 -2.07 3.21 7.21
CA VAL A 121 -2.23 1.76 7.39
C VAL A 121 -0.88 1.15 7.69
N CYS A 122 -0.77 0.40 8.77
CA CYS A 122 0.39 -0.41 9.11
C CYS A 122 0.00 -1.89 9.04
N ASP A 123 0.57 -2.62 8.08
CA ASP A 123 0.46 -4.08 7.98
C ASP A 123 1.71 -4.75 8.55
N VAL A 124 1.50 -5.62 9.54
CA VAL A 124 2.56 -6.43 10.17
C VAL A 124 2.37 -7.89 9.75
N GLY A 125 2.89 -8.19 8.56
CA GLY A 125 2.81 -9.50 7.92
C GLY A 125 3.86 -10.50 8.42
N GLY A 126 3.86 -11.70 7.81
CA GLY A 126 4.80 -12.77 8.14
C GLY A 126 6.23 -12.57 7.65
N SER A 127 6.42 -11.75 6.61
CA SER A 127 7.72 -11.55 5.95
C SER A 127 8.13 -10.07 5.86
N SER A 128 7.24 -9.15 6.20
CA SER A 128 7.48 -7.71 6.07
C SER A 128 6.59 -6.93 7.02
N VAL A 129 7.05 -5.74 7.40
CA VAL A 129 6.22 -4.68 7.94
C VAL A 129 6.09 -3.59 6.89
N THR A 130 4.90 -3.05 6.71
CA THR A 130 4.66 -1.93 5.80
C THR A 130 3.79 -0.89 6.48
N ALA A 131 4.16 0.39 6.36
CA ALA A 131 3.30 1.51 6.69
C ALA A 131 3.04 2.32 5.41
N ALA A 132 1.80 2.74 5.19
CA ALA A 132 1.40 3.51 4.03
C ALA A 132 0.37 4.56 4.44
N VAL A 133 0.55 5.80 4.00
CA VAL A 133 -0.40 6.89 4.26
C VAL A 133 -1.24 7.13 3.02
N TYR A 134 -2.55 7.20 3.22
CA TYR A 134 -3.54 7.45 2.20
C TYR A 134 -4.29 8.74 2.46
N SER A 135 -4.46 9.55 1.42
CA SER A 135 -5.48 10.58 1.36
C SER A 135 -6.78 9.91 0.91
N CYS A 136 -7.83 10.11 1.69
CA CYS A 136 -9.12 9.49 1.49
C CYS A 136 -10.20 10.55 1.30
N ASP A 137 -11.09 10.31 0.35
CA ASP A 137 -12.43 10.89 0.32
C ASP A 137 -13.47 9.79 0.62
N ALA A 138 -14.76 10.12 0.55
CA ALA A 138 -15.85 9.22 0.91
C ALA A 138 -15.78 7.82 0.24
N THR A 139 -15.23 7.73 -0.98
CA THR A 139 -15.15 6.48 -1.75
C THR A 139 -13.76 6.18 -2.30
N THR A 140 -12.87 7.15 -2.33
CA THR A 140 -11.60 7.10 -3.06
C THR A 140 -10.44 7.11 -2.09
N SER A 141 -9.44 6.28 -2.35
CA SER A 141 -8.19 6.28 -1.59
C SER A 141 -7.00 6.46 -2.51
N ARG A 142 -6.07 7.33 -2.11
CA ARG A 142 -4.85 7.65 -2.84
C ARG A 142 -3.64 7.56 -1.93
N LEU A 143 -2.64 6.77 -2.34
CA LEU A 143 -1.39 6.62 -1.61
C LEU A 143 -0.55 7.91 -1.67
N LEU A 144 -0.20 8.46 -0.51
CA LEU A 144 0.66 9.64 -0.35
C LEU A 144 2.12 9.28 -0.11
N ASP A 145 2.38 8.29 0.74
CA ASP A 145 3.72 7.79 1.04
C ASP A 145 3.64 6.38 1.64
N SER A 146 4.75 5.65 1.60
CA SER A 146 4.87 4.30 2.15
C SER A 146 6.30 3.97 2.54
N GLU A 147 6.47 3.15 3.57
CA GLU A 147 7.73 2.56 3.97
C GLU A 147 7.52 1.07 4.24
N SER A 148 8.50 0.25 3.86
CA SER A 148 8.42 -1.19 4.08
C SER A 148 9.78 -1.73 4.48
N ALA A 149 9.78 -2.66 5.43
CA ALA A 149 10.96 -3.39 5.84
C ALA A 149 10.71 -4.90 5.85
N GLU A 150 11.72 -5.68 5.45
CA GLU A 150 11.66 -7.12 5.54
C GLU A 150 11.86 -7.62 6.97
N THR A 151 11.23 -8.74 7.30
CA THR A 151 11.34 -9.35 8.62
C THR A 151 11.92 -10.75 8.51
N ALA A 152 12.91 -11.06 9.37
CA ALA A 152 13.35 -12.43 9.59
C ALA A 152 12.41 -13.22 10.53
N VAL A 153 11.28 -12.64 10.95
CA VAL A 153 10.37 -13.20 11.97
C VAL A 153 9.88 -14.60 11.61
N ARG A 154 9.58 -14.86 10.32
CA ARG A 154 9.17 -16.20 9.87
C ARG A 154 10.22 -17.26 10.21
N GLU A 155 11.49 -16.94 10.01
CA GLU A 155 12.61 -17.85 10.24
C GLU A 155 12.97 -17.96 11.73
N SER A 156 13.02 -16.83 12.45
CA SER A 156 13.31 -16.80 13.88
C SER A 156 12.29 -17.57 14.72
N LEU A 157 11.00 -17.38 14.44
CA LEU A 157 9.97 -18.17 15.09
C LEU A 157 10.01 -19.65 14.64
N ARG A 158 10.55 -19.98 13.44
CA ARG A 158 10.58 -21.38 12.93
C ARG A 158 11.58 -22.19 13.72
N ARG A 159 12.71 -21.56 14.05
CA ARG A 159 13.73 -22.13 14.93
C ARG A 159 13.24 -22.25 16.38
N ALA A 160 12.32 -21.38 16.81
CA ALA A 160 11.77 -21.39 18.17
C ALA A 160 10.64 -22.43 18.37
N ALA A 161 9.93 -22.81 17.30
CA ALA A 161 8.87 -23.81 17.36
C ALA A 161 9.43 -25.23 17.19
N ARG A 162 8.95 -26.19 18.00
CA ARG A 162 9.12 -27.62 17.72
C ARG A 162 7.96 -28.04 16.83
N VAL A 163 8.18 -28.48 15.59
CA VAL A 163 7.08 -28.82 14.67
C VAL A 163 7.34 -30.15 13.95
N ASP A 164 6.33 -31.01 13.96
CA ASP A 164 6.12 -32.10 12.99
C ASP A 164 5.32 -31.55 11.79
N PRO A 165 5.82 -31.61 10.54
CA PRO A 165 5.16 -31.04 9.36
C PRO A 165 3.75 -31.58 9.05
N ALA A 166 3.37 -32.75 9.55
CA ALA A 166 2.13 -33.44 9.15
C ALA A 166 0.85 -32.95 9.90
N GLU A 167 0.98 -32.37 11.10
CA GLU A 167 -0.17 -31.94 11.92
C GLU A 167 -0.61 -30.48 11.66
N ALA A 168 0.16 -29.74 10.85
CA ALA A 168 0.03 -28.30 10.63
C ALA A 168 -1.27 -27.86 9.91
N ALA A 169 -2.01 -28.76 9.26
CA ALA A 169 -3.22 -28.41 8.51
C ALA A 169 -4.53 -28.55 9.33
N ALA A 170 -4.62 -29.50 10.25
CA ALA A 170 -5.87 -29.85 10.94
C ALA A 170 -6.25 -28.91 12.11
N PHE A 171 -5.30 -28.12 12.63
CA PHE A 171 -5.48 -27.28 13.81
C PHE A 171 -5.84 -25.81 13.51
N GLU A 172 -6.23 -25.47 12.28
CA GLU A 172 -6.34 -24.09 11.77
C GLU A 172 -7.55 -23.27 12.26
N ASP A 173 -8.70 -23.88 12.56
CA ASP A 173 -9.87 -23.17 13.12
C ASP A 173 -9.70 -22.87 14.62
N HIS A 174 -8.91 -23.70 15.32
CA HIS A 174 -8.56 -23.47 16.72
C HIS A 174 -7.67 -22.22 16.92
N ARG A 175 -7.04 -21.72 15.84
CA ARG A 175 -6.01 -20.65 15.86
C ARG A 175 -6.56 -19.23 15.93
N CYS A 176 -7.71 -18.93 15.32
CA CYS A 176 -8.38 -17.64 15.50
C CYS A 176 -8.85 -17.44 16.96
N HIS A 177 -9.32 -18.50 17.61
CA HIS A 177 -9.60 -18.49 19.05
C HIS A 177 -8.32 -18.48 19.92
N ALA A 178 -7.22 -19.06 19.45
CA ALA A 178 -5.97 -19.10 20.20
C ALA A 178 -5.17 -17.78 20.16
N ALA A 179 -5.26 -16.97 19.09
CA ALA A 179 -4.59 -15.67 18.99
C ALA A 179 -5.06 -14.66 20.07
N GLY A 180 -6.36 -14.62 20.37
CA GLY A 180 -6.89 -13.81 21.47
C GLY A 180 -6.36 -14.25 22.83
N ARG A 181 -6.17 -15.55 23.04
CA ARG A 181 -5.53 -16.10 24.26
C ARG A 181 -4.04 -15.79 24.32
N ALA A 182 -3.34 -15.85 23.20
CA ALA A 182 -1.92 -15.52 23.10
C ALA A 182 -1.68 -14.05 23.50
N ALA A 183 -2.51 -13.11 23.03
CA ALA A 183 -2.41 -11.70 23.40
C ALA A 183 -2.49 -11.50 24.93
N VAL A 184 -3.47 -12.13 25.59
CA VAL A 184 -3.63 -12.04 27.06
C VAL A 184 -2.43 -12.65 27.79
N VAL A 185 -1.95 -13.82 27.36
CA VAL A 185 -0.81 -14.48 27.98
C VAL A 185 0.47 -13.67 27.81
N LEU A 186 0.70 -13.11 26.62
CA LEU A 186 1.88 -12.30 26.32
C LEU A 186 1.88 -11.01 27.16
N GLU A 187 0.75 -10.33 27.30
CA GLU A 187 0.65 -9.15 28.17
C GLU A 187 0.94 -9.47 29.64
N ARG A 188 0.45 -10.62 30.13
CA ARG A 188 0.76 -11.07 31.49
C ARG A 188 2.22 -11.50 31.65
N ALA A 189 2.81 -12.14 30.64
CA ALA A 189 4.21 -12.55 30.64
C ALA A 189 5.19 -11.37 30.63
N ARG A 190 4.78 -10.21 30.10
CA ARG A 190 5.57 -8.97 30.18
C ARG A 190 5.70 -8.43 31.61
N THR A 191 4.73 -8.73 32.47
CA THR A 191 4.63 -8.14 33.82
C THR A 191 4.88 -9.14 34.93
N HIS A 192 4.74 -10.45 34.67
CA HIS A 192 4.88 -11.50 35.67
C HIS A 192 5.64 -12.70 35.12
N GLU A 193 6.80 -13.02 35.72
CA GLU A 193 7.70 -14.09 35.28
C GLU A 193 7.03 -15.48 35.20
N ARG A 194 6.07 -15.76 36.07
CA ARG A 194 5.34 -17.05 36.10
C ARG A 194 4.66 -17.41 34.77
N TYR A 195 4.38 -16.43 33.91
CA TYR A 195 3.75 -16.67 32.62
C TYR A 195 4.76 -16.90 31.48
N LEU A 196 6.06 -16.70 31.68
CA LEU A 196 7.09 -16.84 30.63
C LEU A 196 7.13 -18.25 30.02
N GLY A 197 6.94 -19.29 30.84
CA GLY A 197 6.86 -20.67 30.38
C GLY A 197 5.51 -21.09 29.78
N THR A 198 4.52 -20.19 29.74
CA THR A 198 3.16 -20.53 29.26
C THR A 198 3.19 -20.74 27.75
N PRO A 199 2.62 -21.83 27.22
CA PRO A 199 2.50 -22.03 25.78
C PRO A 199 1.56 -21.00 25.17
N VAL A 200 2.01 -20.32 24.13
CA VAL A 200 1.24 -19.42 23.29
C VAL A 200 1.24 -19.91 21.85
N TYR A 201 0.08 -19.82 21.22
CA TYR A 201 -0.09 -20.21 19.82
C TYR A 201 0.05 -18.95 18.97
N LEU A 202 1.15 -18.86 18.24
CA LEU A 202 1.36 -17.82 17.24
C LEU A 202 0.87 -18.31 15.89
N TYR A 203 0.54 -17.38 14.99
CA TYR A 203 -0.04 -17.70 13.71
C TYR A 203 0.93 -18.56 12.84
N GLY A 204 0.45 -19.72 12.37
CA GLY A 204 1.19 -20.66 11.51
C GLY A 204 2.16 -21.63 12.22
N ARG A 205 2.01 -21.91 13.53
CA ARG A 205 2.98 -22.72 14.33
C ARG A 205 2.31 -23.53 15.44
N ASP A 206 3.03 -24.55 15.94
CA ASP A 206 2.80 -25.13 17.27
C ASP A 206 3.09 -24.10 18.38
N HIS A 207 2.67 -24.43 19.60
CA HIS A 207 2.88 -23.59 20.76
C HIS A 207 4.37 -23.26 20.97
N VAL A 208 4.67 -21.98 21.20
CA VAL A 208 5.97 -21.52 21.70
C VAL A 208 5.78 -21.05 23.14
N THR A 209 6.85 -20.97 23.93
CA THR A 209 6.73 -20.31 25.23
C THR A 209 6.46 -18.82 25.05
N ALA A 210 5.74 -18.20 25.99
CA ALA A 210 5.52 -16.76 25.98
C ALA A 210 6.85 -15.99 25.95
N GLU A 211 7.89 -16.50 26.60
CA GLU A 211 9.25 -15.96 26.53
C GLU A 211 9.82 -15.97 25.10
N ALA A 212 9.77 -17.11 24.41
CA ALA A 212 10.26 -17.22 23.03
C ALA A 212 9.43 -16.39 22.05
N ALA A 213 8.13 -16.27 22.29
CA ALA A 213 7.28 -15.37 21.53
C ALA A 213 7.68 -13.90 21.74
N LEU A 214 7.86 -13.46 23.00
CA LEU A 214 8.26 -12.09 23.32
C LEU A 214 9.65 -11.73 22.77
N SER A 215 10.60 -12.67 22.79
CA SER A 215 11.94 -12.43 22.25
C SER A 215 11.93 -12.19 20.73
N VAL A 216 11.01 -12.84 20.00
CA VAL A 216 10.85 -12.61 18.56
C VAL A 216 9.95 -11.41 18.24
N LEU A 217 8.94 -11.13 19.05
CA LEU A 217 8.07 -9.98 18.85
C LEU A 217 8.75 -8.65 19.16
N ARG A 218 9.78 -8.62 20.00
CA ARG A 218 10.48 -7.38 20.36
C ARG A 218 11.18 -6.71 19.16
N PRO A 219 12.04 -7.40 18.38
CA PRO A 219 12.60 -6.83 17.16
C PRO A 219 11.52 -6.41 16.15
N LEU A 220 10.43 -7.17 16.05
CA LEU A 220 9.32 -6.82 15.17
C LEU A 220 8.58 -5.56 15.61
N ALA A 221 8.37 -5.39 16.92
CA ALA A 221 7.73 -4.21 17.49
C ALA A 221 8.59 -2.95 17.28
N THR A 222 9.92 -3.06 17.47
CA THR A 222 10.86 -1.98 17.13
C THR A 222 10.77 -1.61 15.66
N LEU A 223 10.84 -2.60 14.77
CA LEU A 223 10.77 -2.36 13.33
C LEU A 223 9.44 -1.70 12.90
N ALA A 224 8.32 -2.15 13.47
CA ALA A 224 7.02 -1.54 13.17
C ALA A 224 6.92 -0.09 13.65
N ALA A 225 7.45 0.22 14.83
CA ALA A 225 7.54 1.59 15.33
C ALA A 225 8.44 2.48 14.44
N GLU A 226 9.59 1.96 14.01
CA GLU A 226 10.51 2.67 13.11
C GLU A 226 9.84 2.99 11.77
N VAL A 227 9.26 1.98 11.11
CA VAL A 227 8.57 2.13 9.82
C VAL A 227 7.43 3.15 9.90
N VAL A 228 6.61 3.10 10.98
CA VAL A 228 5.53 4.08 11.21
C VAL A 228 6.09 5.48 11.45
N GLY A 229 7.11 5.61 12.31
CA GLY A 229 7.73 6.90 12.62
C GLY A 229 8.37 7.55 11.40
N THR A 230 9.05 6.77 10.57
CA THR A 230 9.66 7.26 9.32
C THR A 230 8.62 7.81 8.35
N VAL A 231 7.53 7.09 8.09
CA VAL A 231 6.48 7.60 7.18
C VAL A 231 5.82 8.84 7.74
N LEU A 232 5.49 8.86 9.04
CA LEU A 232 4.88 10.02 9.67
C LEU A 232 5.79 11.26 9.65
N ALA A 233 7.11 11.08 9.78
CA ALA A 233 8.06 12.18 9.70
C ALA A 233 8.21 12.74 8.27
N ARG A 234 7.96 11.92 7.24
CA ARG A 234 8.03 12.34 5.83
C ARG A 234 6.73 12.94 5.34
N VAL A 235 5.59 12.50 5.87
CA VAL A 235 4.28 13.00 5.47
C VAL A 235 4.01 14.32 6.18
N GLY A 236 3.95 15.40 5.40
CA GLY A 236 3.59 16.74 5.90
C GLY A 236 2.10 16.96 6.17
N GLU A 237 1.26 15.97 5.87
CA GLU A 237 -0.20 16.02 6.08
C GLU A 237 -0.59 15.51 7.48
N PRO A 238 -1.63 16.08 8.12
CA PRO A 238 -2.10 15.61 9.40
C PRO A 238 -2.78 14.24 9.26
N VAL A 239 -2.06 13.17 9.64
CA VAL A 239 -2.65 11.83 9.76
C VAL A 239 -3.61 11.80 10.95
N GLU A 240 -4.86 11.44 10.69
CA GLU A 240 -5.96 11.45 11.65
C GLU A 240 -6.09 10.12 12.40
N LEU A 241 -5.83 9.02 11.71
CA LEU A 241 -6.05 7.67 12.20
C LEU A 241 -4.98 6.71 11.70
N VAL A 242 -4.54 5.80 12.57
CA VAL A 242 -3.72 4.65 12.19
C VAL A 242 -4.55 3.38 12.22
N LEU A 243 -4.63 2.68 11.10
CA LEU A 243 -5.19 1.35 10.97
C LEU A 243 -4.05 0.33 11.07
N LEU A 244 -4.05 -0.49 12.11
CA LEU A 244 -3.06 -1.53 12.33
C LEU A 244 -3.66 -2.90 11.98
N THR A 245 -3.02 -3.65 11.09
CA THR A 245 -3.51 -4.94 10.60
C THR A 245 -2.35 -5.93 10.40
N GLY A 246 -2.67 -7.18 10.09
CA GLY A 246 -1.71 -8.24 9.83
C GLY A 246 -1.68 -9.33 10.92
N GLY A 247 -1.23 -10.52 10.53
CA GLY A 247 -1.28 -11.71 11.40
C GLY A 247 -0.34 -11.68 12.61
N ASN A 248 0.59 -10.73 12.67
CA ASN A 248 1.55 -10.58 13.77
C ASN A 248 1.30 -9.34 14.65
N VAL A 249 0.13 -8.69 14.52
CA VAL A 249 -0.28 -7.62 15.43
C VAL A 249 -0.68 -8.22 16.77
N LEU A 250 0.28 -8.26 17.68
CA LEU A 250 0.11 -8.72 19.07
C LEU A 250 0.51 -7.61 20.02
N GLY A 251 0.13 -7.72 21.30
CA GLY A 251 0.29 -6.68 22.33
C GLY A 251 1.61 -5.87 22.28
N PRO A 252 2.80 -6.50 22.20
CA PRO A 252 4.05 -5.76 22.09
C PRO A 252 4.16 -4.88 20.83
N VAL A 253 3.74 -5.41 19.68
CA VAL A 253 3.76 -4.71 18.39
C VAL A 253 2.73 -3.59 18.39
N GLU A 254 1.51 -3.87 18.85
CA GLU A 254 0.45 -2.87 18.99
C GLU A 254 0.90 -1.72 19.89
N ALA A 255 1.47 -2.03 21.06
CA ALA A 255 1.95 -1.01 21.99
C ALA A 255 3.05 -0.13 21.39
N ALA A 256 4.00 -0.73 20.65
CA ALA A 256 5.08 0.00 20.00
C ALA A 256 4.56 0.93 18.89
N VAL A 257 3.63 0.45 18.06
CA VAL A 257 2.98 1.29 17.02
C VAL A 257 2.17 2.41 17.65
N ARG A 258 1.41 2.15 18.71
CA ARG A 258 0.66 3.19 19.46
C ARG A 258 1.58 4.28 20.00
N ALA A 259 2.72 3.88 20.57
CA ALA A 259 3.71 4.83 21.08
C ALA A 259 4.34 5.68 19.96
N ALA A 260 4.68 5.06 18.82
CA ALA A 260 5.27 5.76 17.68
C ALA A 260 4.29 6.68 16.96
N ALA A 261 3.02 6.27 16.83
CA ALA A 261 2.03 6.99 16.05
C ALA A 261 1.63 8.34 16.67
N THR A 262 1.52 8.41 18.02
CA THR A 262 0.95 9.59 18.74
C THR A 262 -0.42 10.03 18.21
N ARG A 263 -1.15 9.08 17.64
CA ARG A 263 -2.47 9.23 17.01
C ARG A 263 -3.38 8.07 17.44
N PRO A 264 -4.71 8.21 17.28
CA PRO A 264 -5.62 7.09 17.46
C PRO A 264 -5.17 5.90 16.61
N VAL A 265 -5.02 4.72 17.24
CA VAL A 265 -4.72 3.46 16.54
C VAL A 265 -5.90 2.52 16.68
N ARG A 266 -6.40 2.02 15.55
CA ARG A 266 -7.45 1.02 15.46
C ARG A 266 -6.86 -0.27 14.91
N VAL A 267 -6.95 -1.36 15.69
CA VAL A 267 -6.57 -2.69 15.23
C VAL A 267 -7.71 -3.27 14.41
N LEU A 268 -7.37 -3.77 13.23
CA LEU A 268 -8.30 -4.37 12.28
C LEU A 268 -8.04 -5.86 12.15
N ALA A 269 -9.10 -6.58 11.79
CA ALA A 269 -9.01 -8.02 11.57
C ALA A 269 -8.22 -8.33 10.27
N PRO A 270 -7.48 -9.45 10.20
CA PRO A 270 -6.65 -9.79 9.04
C PRO A 270 -7.41 -9.93 7.71
N GLU A 271 -8.72 -10.17 7.74
CA GLU A 271 -9.58 -10.29 6.56
C GLU A 271 -9.93 -8.96 5.87
N GLN A 272 -9.64 -7.81 6.49
CA GLN A 272 -10.05 -6.52 5.95
C GLN A 272 -9.48 -6.24 4.54
N ALA A 273 -8.29 -6.74 4.22
CA ALA A 273 -7.75 -6.62 2.86
C ALA A 273 -8.63 -7.30 1.81
N ALA A 274 -9.18 -8.49 2.09
CA ALA A 274 -10.09 -9.18 1.16
C ALA A 274 -11.44 -8.45 1.03
N VAL A 275 -12.00 -8.00 2.15
CA VAL A 275 -13.24 -7.20 2.17
C VAL A 275 -13.06 -5.92 1.33
N GLY A 276 -11.93 -5.24 1.49
CA GLY A 276 -11.58 -4.06 0.72
C GLY A 276 -11.44 -4.30 -0.77
N ALA A 277 -10.75 -5.39 -1.13
CA ALA A 277 -10.62 -5.81 -2.52
C ALA A 277 -12.01 -6.05 -3.14
N TRP A 278 -12.93 -6.68 -2.40
CA TRP A 278 -14.30 -6.91 -2.86
C TRP A 278 -15.10 -5.60 -3.03
N ARG A 279 -14.95 -4.65 -2.10
CA ARG A 279 -15.53 -3.31 -2.23
C ARG A 279 -15.01 -2.56 -3.45
N ILE A 280 -13.72 -2.74 -3.80
CA ILE A 280 -13.15 -2.16 -5.02
C ILE A 280 -13.70 -2.87 -6.26
N ALA A 281 -13.82 -4.20 -6.22
CA ALA A 281 -14.32 -4.99 -7.33
C ALA A 281 -15.77 -4.60 -7.70
N THR A 282 -16.61 -4.36 -6.69
CA THR A 282 -18.01 -3.93 -6.84
C THR A 282 -18.18 -2.43 -7.15
N GLY A 283 -17.10 -1.66 -7.18
CA GLY A 283 -17.14 -0.20 -7.37
C GLY A 283 -17.65 0.59 -6.16
N ALA A 284 -17.84 -0.05 -5.00
CA ALA A 284 -18.19 0.62 -3.75
C ALA A 284 -17.01 1.41 -3.13
N ALA A 285 -15.79 1.20 -3.64
CA ALA A 285 -14.61 1.99 -3.34
C ALA A 285 -13.71 2.10 -4.57
N THR A 286 -12.98 3.20 -4.69
CA THR A 286 -12.05 3.47 -5.79
C THR A 286 -10.63 3.54 -5.25
N ALA A 287 -9.83 2.51 -5.50
CA ALA A 287 -8.39 2.58 -5.31
C ALA A 287 -7.76 3.34 -6.49
N LEU A 288 -7.24 4.54 -6.24
CA LEU A 288 -6.40 5.23 -7.22
C LEU A 288 -5.03 4.56 -7.21
N ASP A 289 -4.79 3.83 -8.29
CA ASP A 289 -3.63 3.00 -8.54
C ASP A 289 -2.63 3.73 -9.42
N GLY A 290 -2.62 5.06 -9.48
CA GLY A 290 -1.68 5.86 -10.26
C GLY A 290 -1.79 7.35 -9.97
N TYR A 291 -0.81 8.13 -10.45
CA TYR A 291 -0.87 9.59 -10.39
C TYR A 291 -2.09 10.07 -11.20
N PRO A 292 -3.14 10.60 -10.54
CA PRO A 292 -4.42 10.86 -11.21
C PRO A 292 -4.38 12.18 -11.99
N HIS A 293 -3.46 13.07 -11.64
CA HIS A 293 -3.32 14.37 -12.27
C HIS A 293 -2.50 14.26 -13.55
N GLU A 294 -2.78 15.16 -14.49
CA GLU A 294 -1.96 15.28 -15.68
C GLU A 294 -0.87 16.30 -15.42
N LEU A 295 0.36 15.95 -15.77
CA LEU A 295 1.46 16.87 -15.72
C LEU A 295 1.62 17.56 -17.07
N GLY A 296 2.12 18.78 -17.04
CA GLY A 296 2.42 19.55 -18.23
C GLY A 296 3.75 20.26 -18.03
N ILE A 297 4.50 20.43 -19.12
CA ILE A 297 5.70 21.25 -19.14
C ILE A 297 5.41 22.48 -19.98
N GLY A 298 5.56 23.66 -19.39
CA GLY A 298 5.56 24.94 -20.07
C GLY A 298 6.76 25.02 -21.01
N VAL A 299 6.49 25.01 -22.30
CA VAL A 299 7.48 25.16 -23.36
C VAL A 299 7.22 26.48 -24.08
N ARG A 300 8.29 27.10 -24.57
CA ARG A 300 8.18 28.22 -25.50
C ARG A 300 8.39 27.69 -26.91
N GLN A 301 7.47 28.01 -27.81
CA GLN A 301 7.57 27.66 -29.22
C GLN A 301 7.49 28.92 -30.08
N VAL A 302 8.11 28.87 -31.26
CA VAL A 302 8.00 29.96 -32.24
C VAL A 302 6.95 29.58 -33.28
N VAL A 303 5.84 30.30 -33.31
CA VAL A 303 4.76 30.12 -34.29
C VAL A 303 4.64 31.41 -35.08
N SER A 304 4.79 31.34 -36.41
CA SER A 304 4.70 32.50 -37.30
C SER A 304 5.63 33.67 -36.93
N GLY A 305 6.80 33.37 -36.36
CA GLY A 305 7.78 34.38 -35.93
C GLY A 305 7.50 35.01 -34.55
N LEU A 306 6.45 34.57 -33.84
CA LEU A 306 6.13 34.99 -32.48
C LEU A 306 6.49 33.89 -31.48
N LEU A 307 7.04 34.29 -30.33
CA LEU A 307 7.34 33.37 -29.23
C LEU A 307 6.08 33.18 -28.38
N GLU A 308 5.50 31.99 -28.44
CA GLU A 308 4.30 31.60 -27.70
C GLU A 308 4.67 30.65 -26.56
N SER A 309 3.97 30.75 -25.43
CA SER A 309 4.10 29.81 -24.31
C SER A 309 2.96 28.81 -24.34
N VAL A 310 3.28 27.52 -24.44
CA VAL A 310 2.31 26.42 -24.49
C VAL A 310 2.64 25.42 -23.40
N THR A 311 1.61 24.78 -22.84
CA THR A 311 1.80 23.67 -21.90
C THR A 311 1.71 22.37 -22.69
N MET A 312 2.83 21.66 -22.80
CA MET A 312 2.87 20.34 -23.42
C MET A 312 2.52 19.30 -22.35
N PRO A 313 1.42 18.54 -22.51
CA PRO A 313 1.07 17.48 -21.58
C PRO A 313 2.17 16.43 -21.59
N VAL A 314 2.51 15.93 -20.42
CA VAL A 314 3.49 14.87 -20.23
C VAL A 314 2.83 13.72 -19.51
N ASP A 315 2.96 12.52 -20.07
CA ASP A 315 2.53 11.33 -19.37
C ASP A 315 3.45 11.14 -18.17
N GLY A 316 2.94 11.42 -16.97
CA GLY A 316 3.69 11.22 -15.72
C GLY A 316 4.15 9.77 -15.51
N ARG A 317 3.64 8.82 -16.31
CA ARG A 317 4.02 7.39 -16.32
C ARG A 317 5.20 7.08 -17.24
N VAL A 318 5.55 7.98 -18.16
CA VAL A 318 6.66 7.81 -19.10
C VAL A 318 7.73 8.86 -18.78
N PRO A 319 8.92 8.43 -18.36
CA PRO A 319 9.98 9.39 -18.08
C PRO A 319 10.40 10.15 -19.34
N ILE A 320 10.56 11.46 -19.20
CA ILE A 320 10.95 12.34 -20.29
C ILE A 320 12.39 12.76 -20.08
N THR A 321 13.16 12.81 -21.17
CA THR A 321 14.52 13.35 -21.14
C THR A 321 14.46 14.84 -21.42
N VAL A 322 15.02 15.64 -20.51
CA VAL A 322 15.18 17.09 -20.66
C VAL A 322 16.66 17.42 -20.62
N GLU A 323 17.10 18.26 -21.56
CA GLU A 323 18.44 18.84 -21.56
C GLU A 323 18.39 20.26 -21.01
N VAL A 324 19.21 20.52 -20.00
CA VAL A 324 19.39 21.84 -19.41
C VAL A 324 20.72 22.38 -19.93
N GLU A 325 20.66 23.32 -20.88
CA GLU A 325 21.84 23.85 -21.59
C GLU A 325 22.71 24.77 -20.71
N THR A 326 22.09 25.47 -19.76
CA THR A 326 22.73 26.39 -18.81
C THR A 326 22.16 26.18 -17.42
N ASP A 327 22.95 26.46 -16.38
CA ASP A 327 22.48 26.41 -14.99
C ASP A 327 21.17 27.20 -14.85
N HIS A 328 20.10 26.49 -14.53
CA HIS A 328 18.78 27.05 -14.34
C HIS A 328 18.58 27.42 -12.87
N PHE A 329 18.07 28.62 -12.63
CA PHE A 329 17.65 29.08 -11.32
C PHE A 329 16.30 29.79 -11.45
N GLY A 330 15.23 29.15 -10.98
CA GLY A 330 13.88 29.69 -11.11
C GLY A 330 12.81 28.67 -10.78
N HIS A 331 11.55 29.04 -11.02
CA HIS A 331 10.45 28.08 -10.97
C HIS A 331 10.56 27.13 -12.16
N LEU A 332 10.44 25.83 -11.88
CA LEU A 332 10.32 24.86 -12.96
C LEU A 332 9.06 25.16 -13.77
N PRO A 333 9.10 25.00 -15.10
CA PRO A 333 7.93 25.22 -15.94
C PRO A 333 6.96 24.04 -15.83
N VAL A 334 6.72 23.49 -14.64
CA VAL A 334 5.82 22.36 -14.45
C VAL A 334 4.43 22.90 -14.12
N ARG A 335 3.44 22.31 -14.76
CA ARG A 335 2.03 22.58 -14.53
C ARG A 335 1.31 21.29 -14.21
N VAL A 336 0.27 21.39 -13.40
CA VAL A 336 -0.57 20.25 -13.02
C VAL A 336 -2.01 20.55 -13.38
N ARG A 337 -2.69 19.54 -13.92
CA ARG A 337 -4.13 19.54 -14.13
C ARG A 337 -4.73 18.47 -13.24
N ILE A 338 -5.43 18.90 -12.20
CA ILE A 338 -5.95 18.02 -11.15
C ILE A 338 -6.97 17.06 -11.77
N ASP A 339 -6.65 15.77 -11.68
CA ASP A 339 -7.46 14.65 -12.15
C ASP A 339 -7.74 14.71 -13.67
N GLY A 340 -6.85 15.36 -14.42
CA GLY A 340 -7.02 15.60 -15.86
C GLY A 340 -8.14 16.58 -16.20
N GLN A 341 -8.73 17.27 -15.21
CA GLN A 341 -9.84 18.20 -15.38
C GLN A 341 -9.44 19.66 -15.09
N GLY A 342 -10.13 20.59 -15.74
CA GLY A 342 -9.99 22.02 -15.49
C GLY A 342 -8.74 22.66 -16.13
N PRO A 343 -8.40 23.91 -15.74
CA PRO A 343 -7.25 24.63 -16.29
C PRO A 343 -5.93 24.08 -15.72
N TRP A 344 -4.87 24.24 -16.50
CA TRP A 344 -3.50 24.02 -16.03
C TRP A 344 -3.17 25.01 -14.90
N ARG A 345 -2.68 24.49 -13.79
CA ARG A 345 -2.19 25.27 -12.66
C ARG A 345 -0.68 25.18 -12.59
N GLU A 346 0.00 26.24 -12.19
CA GLU A 346 1.44 26.17 -11.96
C GLU A 346 1.73 25.27 -10.76
N ALA A 347 2.72 24.41 -10.92
CA ALA A 347 3.07 23.44 -9.89
C ALA A 347 4.48 23.74 -9.37
N GLY A 348 4.59 23.94 -8.05
CA GLY A 348 5.88 24.21 -7.43
C GLY A 348 5.75 24.97 -6.11
N GLN A 349 6.78 24.88 -5.28
CA GLN A 349 6.98 25.76 -4.13
C GLN A 349 7.19 27.22 -4.57
N ALA A 350 6.92 28.14 -3.64
CA ALA A 350 7.24 29.57 -3.79
C ALA A 350 8.76 29.83 -3.97
N ASP A 351 9.62 28.85 -3.69
CA ASP A 351 11.07 28.99 -3.76
C ASP A 351 11.65 28.54 -5.11
N PRO A 352 12.57 29.31 -5.69
CA PRO A 352 13.25 28.95 -6.94
C PRO A 352 14.14 27.72 -6.76
N VAL A 353 14.09 26.81 -7.73
CA VAL A 353 14.90 25.58 -7.76
C VAL A 353 16.13 25.81 -8.61
N ARG A 354 17.28 25.35 -8.12
CA ARG A 354 18.52 25.31 -8.90
C ARG A 354 18.66 23.96 -9.61
N VAL A 355 18.69 23.97 -10.94
CA VAL A 355 18.98 22.79 -11.77
C VAL A 355 20.27 23.03 -12.56
N PRO A 356 21.38 22.35 -12.22
CA PRO A 356 22.63 22.49 -12.95
C PRO A 356 22.50 22.11 -14.43
N ARG A 357 23.42 22.61 -15.26
CA ARG A 357 23.54 22.15 -16.66
C ARG A 357 23.69 20.61 -16.73
N GLY A 358 22.92 19.97 -17.60
CA GLY A 358 23.03 18.53 -17.84
C GLY A 358 21.77 17.90 -18.45
N THR A 359 21.84 16.60 -18.69
CA THR A 359 20.70 15.80 -19.15
C THR A 359 20.01 15.15 -17.96
N TYR A 360 18.70 15.33 -17.86
CA TYR A 360 17.88 14.82 -16.77
C TYR A 360 16.76 13.94 -17.29
N ARG A 361 16.48 12.87 -16.57
CA ARG A 361 15.27 12.08 -16.69
C ARG A 361 14.24 12.63 -15.72
N VAL A 362 13.17 13.21 -16.26
CA VAL A 362 12.07 13.83 -15.53
C VAL A 362 10.96 12.81 -15.34
N THR A 363 10.49 12.64 -14.11
CA THR A 363 9.42 11.69 -13.78
C THR A 363 8.44 12.30 -12.76
N ALA A 364 7.16 12.00 -12.91
CA ALA A 364 6.16 12.31 -11.90
C ALA A 364 6.30 11.35 -10.71
N LEU A 365 6.36 11.89 -9.50
CA LEU A 365 6.24 11.14 -8.27
C LEU A 365 4.84 11.40 -7.70
N GLY A 366 3.98 10.40 -7.74
CA GLY A 366 2.67 10.48 -7.08
C GLY A 366 2.75 10.40 -5.54
N ARG A 367 3.94 10.09 -5.00
CA ARG A 367 4.22 10.00 -3.56
C ARG A 367 5.11 11.17 -3.18
N ARG A 368 4.79 11.87 -2.08
CA ARG A 368 5.35 13.15 -1.57
C ARG A 368 4.45 14.38 -1.85
N GLY A 369 3.52 14.65 -0.93
CA GLY A 369 2.67 15.85 -0.90
C GLY A 369 1.28 15.68 -1.51
N GLY A 370 0.36 16.61 -1.23
CA GLY A 370 -1.04 16.56 -1.65
C GLY A 370 -1.28 16.45 -3.16
N LEU A 371 -0.36 16.91 -4.03
CA LEU A 371 -0.46 16.76 -5.49
C LEU A 371 0.74 16.02 -6.10
N GLY A 372 1.61 15.39 -5.29
CA GLY A 372 2.84 14.71 -5.74
C GLY A 372 4.06 15.63 -5.90
N ALA A 373 5.08 15.15 -6.61
CA ALA A 373 6.33 15.87 -6.90
C ALA A 373 6.85 15.56 -8.32
N VAL A 374 7.77 16.36 -8.83
CA VAL A 374 8.60 16.03 -10.01
C VAL A 374 9.99 15.66 -9.54
N LEU A 375 10.49 14.54 -10.05
CA LEU A 375 11.86 14.09 -9.87
C LEU A 375 12.65 14.36 -11.14
N LEU A 376 13.76 15.10 -11.01
CA LEU A 376 14.78 15.24 -12.05
C LEU A 376 15.99 14.41 -11.63
N ARG A 377 16.19 13.29 -12.32
CA ARG A 377 17.34 12.41 -12.10
C ARG A 377 18.42 12.69 -13.17
N PRO A 378 19.63 13.12 -12.79
CA PRO A 378 20.69 13.34 -13.78
C PRO A 378 21.11 12.03 -14.46
N ALA A 379 21.48 12.10 -15.74
CA ALA A 379 22.00 10.95 -16.49
C ALA A 379 23.44 10.58 -16.08
N GLY A 380 24.17 11.54 -15.46
CA GLY A 380 25.52 11.36 -14.94
C GLY A 380 25.58 11.44 -13.40
N PRO A 381 26.77 11.54 -12.80
CA PRO A 381 26.92 11.72 -11.36
C PRO A 381 26.26 13.03 -10.91
N GLY A 382 25.33 12.94 -9.97
CA GLY A 382 24.63 14.09 -9.41
C GLY A 382 23.53 13.65 -8.43
N ALA A 383 23.09 14.56 -7.58
CA ALA A 383 21.98 14.31 -6.67
C ALA A 383 20.64 14.46 -7.41
N ASP A 384 19.68 13.63 -7.05
CA ASP A 384 18.29 13.76 -7.49
C ASP A 384 17.70 15.09 -7.01
N ILE A 385 16.97 15.79 -7.89
CA ILE A 385 16.26 17.02 -7.55
C ILE A 385 14.77 16.70 -7.47
N VAL A 386 14.19 16.87 -6.29
CA VAL A 386 12.76 16.61 -6.03
C VAL A 386 12.05 17.94 -5.83
N VAL A 387 11.05 18.22 -6.66
CA VAL A 387 10.27 19.45 -6.62
C VAL A 387 8.81 19.11 -6.31
N PRO A 388 8.31 19.42 -5.11
CA PRO A 388 6.90 19.19 -4.76
C PRO A 388 5.97 19.96 -5.71
N LEU A 389 4.89 19.31 -6.13
CA LEU A 389 3.79 19.96 -6.83
C LEU A 389 2.94 20.63 -5.75
N GLY A 390 3.29 21.86 -5.40
CA GLY A 390 2.58 22.63 -4.38
C GLY A 390 1.13 22.89 -4.79
N ALA A 391 0.20 22.78 -3.85
CA ALA A 391 -1.06 23.51 -3.95
C ALA A 391 -0.73 25.00 -3.90
N GLU A 392 -1.43 25.81 -4.68
CA GLU A 392 -1.32 27.27 -4.66
C GLU A 392 -1.16 27.77 -3.22
N ALA A 393 -0.19 28.66 -2.99
CA ALA A 393 -0.41 29.69 -1.98
C ALA A 393 -1.64 30.48 -2.45
N GLY A 394 -2.83 30.02 -2.09
CA GLY A 394 -4.01 30.86 -2.11
C GLY A 394 -3.70 32.11 -1.31
N PRO A 395 -4.26 33.27 -1.67
CA PRO A 395 -4.04 34.50 -0.91
C PRO A 395 -4.32 34.20 0.56
N ALA A 396 -3.38 34.58 1.44
CA ALA A 396 -3.63 34.57 2.87
C ALA A 396 -5.00 35.23 3.08
N PHE A 397 -5.92 34.50 3.70
CA PHE A 397 -7.14 35.12 4.22
C PHE A 397 -6.65 36.08 5.31
N ASP A 398 -6.40 37.33 4.92
CA ASP A 398 -6.30 38.43 5.87
C ASP A 398 -7.66 38.51 6.54
N GLY A 399 -7.70 38.02 7.77
CA GLY A 399 -8.83 38.11 8.66
C GLY A 399 -9.10 39.57 8.99
N THR A 400 -9.79 40.26 8.08
CA THR A 400 -10.49 41.51 8.34
C THR A 400 -11.74 41.59 7.46
N SER A 401 -12.84 41.05 8.00
CA SER A 401 -14.20 41.58 7.87
C SER A 401 -15.11 40.93 8.88
#